data_AF-A0A4P7WY05-F1
#
_entry.id   AF-A0A4P7WY05-F1
#
_cell.length_a   1.000
_cell.length_b   1.000
_cell.length_c   1.000
_cell.angle_alpha   90.00
_cell.angle_beta   90.00
_cell.angle_gamma   90.00
#
_symmetry.space_group_name_H-M   'P 1'
#
loop_
_entity.id
_entity.type
_entity.pdbx_description
1 polymer ?
#
loop_
_entity_poly.entity_id
_entity_poly.type
_entity_poly.pdbx_seq_one_letter_code
_entity_poly.pdbx_strand_id
1 'polypeptide(L)'
;MQELTQFIFKESQLPELIFAVIFSLGVAIFYSVICATFYKEFKPAWLFFALLPLFVIVSNILFNIHPFAVILFLFLLLVLLTIIGGVLKGVKSSIDGIKKRSKKETLPKIFLDIIKYLILVASFIAAFIYFDTAIIIVIFVLLFVIKLFSSSNTKKFLNLQASLPTSKIKSMAMGLVEVSGQTIMQEPMLSRIEKKECIGYRYKIERKSKDRDGKTKYSTISNEVVCNNFLLDDGTAQVEIVADDIDFLWLEETDSYSSTSKRYTQYLLYANQSIILIGKANSDANRVFIEKEPIKNIFMLAPNNSVGQWNRNKPLLNNFLAYLAVLFLIIAFILISEINVDGDTINLKFNLSWDTLSITKLFE
;
A
#
# COMPACT_ATOMS: atom_id res chain seq x y z
N MET A 1 -32.51 7.17 -26.77
CA MET A 1 -32.70 5.69 -26.86
C MET A 1 -32.39 5.18 -28.27
N GLN A 2 -32.92 5.81 -29.34
CA GLN A 2 -32.65 5.45 -30.73
C GLN A 2 -31.16 5.55 -31.15
N GLU A 3 -30.45 6.60 -30.72
CA GLU A 3 -29.02 6.73 -31.04
C GLU A 3 -28.15 5.67 -30.37
N LEU A 4 -28.51 5.27 -29.14
CA LEU A 4 -27.81 4.22 -28.41
C LEU A 4 -27.97 2.86 -29.10
N THR A 5 -29.17 2.55 -29.58
CA THR A 5 -29.42 1.34 -30.37
C THR A 5 -28.70 1.36 -31.72
N GLN A 6 -28.61 2.52 -32.38
CA GLN A 6 -27.85 2.65 -33.62
C GLN A 6 -26.34 2.45 -33.39
N PHE A 7 -25.80 2.97 -32.29
CA PHE A 7 -24.40 2.75 -31.92
C PHE A 7 -24.09 1.27 -31.61
N ILE A 8 -25.00 0.58 -30.90
CA ILE A 8 -24.80 -0.81 -30.47
C ILE A 8 -24.76 -1.79 -31.66
N PHE A 9 -25.55 -1.57 -32.70
CA PHE A 9 -25.64 -2.46 -33.87
C PHE A 9 -24.92 -1.94 -35.12
N LYS A 10 -24.11 -0.89 -34.96
CA LYS A 10 -23.27 -0.38 -36.05
C LYS A 10 -22.16 -1.39 -36.35
N GLU A 11 -21.95 -1.67 -37.63
CA GLU A 11 -20.83 -2.52 -38.07
C GLU A 11 -19.49 -1.89 -37.67
N SER A 12 -18.67 -2.68 -36.99
CA SER A 12 -17.36 -2.26 -36.53
C SER A 12 -16.27 -2.62 -37.53
N GLN A 13 -15.24 -1.77 -37.63
CA GLN A 13 -14.09 -2.06 -38.48
C GLN A 13 -13.12 -3.03 -37.78
N LEU A 14 -12.35 -3.79 -38.58
CA LEU A 14 -11.39 -4.78 -38.06
C LEU A 14 -10.38 -4.21 -37.04
N PRO A 15 -9.81 -2.99 -37.21
CA PRO A 15 -8.91 -2.41 -36.22
C PRO A 15 -9.57 -2.15 -34.86
N GLU A 16 -10.85 -1.76 -34.84
CA GLU A 16 -11.61 -1.50 -33.62
C GLU A 16 -11.85 -2.79 -32.83
N LEU A 17 -12.13 -3.89 -33.55
CA LEU A 17 -12.26 -5.21 -32.94
C LEU A 17 -10.94 -5.68 -32.33
N ILE A 18 -9.82 -5.54 -33.05
CA ILE A 18 -8.49 -5.93 -32.55
C ILE A 18 -8.13 -5.13 -31.29
N PHE A 19 -8.33 -3.81 -31.33
CA PHE A 19 -8.11 -2.95 -30.18
C PHE A 19 -8.98 -3.38 -28.99
N ALA A 20 -10.27 -3.63 -29.23
CA ALA A 20 -11.20 -4.05 -28.18
C ALA A 20 -10.80 -5.40 -27.54
N VAL A 21 -10.34 -6.35 -28.35
CA VAL A 21 -9.83 -7.64 -27.88
C VAL A 21 -8.60 -7.44 -26.97
N ILE A 22 -7.63 -6.62 -27.38
CA ILE A 22 -6.44 -6.31 -26.56
C ILE A 22 -6.85 -5.59 -25.28
N PHE A 23 -7.74 -4.60 -25.37
CA PHE A 23 -8.23 -3.84 -24.22
C PHE A 23 -8.97 -4.73 -23.21
N SER A 24 -9.70 -5.73 -23.68
CA SER A 24 -10.40 -6.69 -22.82
C SER A 24 -9.45 -7.56 -21.97
N LEU A 25 -8.20 -7.76 -22.41
CA LEU A 25 -7.16 -8.41 -21.60
C LEU A 25 -6.78 -7.53 -20.40
N GLY A 26 -6.76 -6.21 -20.55
CA GLY A 26 -6.58 -5.28 -19.44
C GLY A 26 -7.73 -5.35 -18.44
N VAL A 27 -8.97 -5.38 -18.94
CA VAL A 27 -10.18 -5.56 -18.11
C VAL A 27 -10.15 -6.91 -17.38
N ALA A 28 -9.60 -7.96 -18.00
CA ALA A 28 -9.44 -9.29 -17.40
C ALA A 28 -8.55 -9.28 -16.14
N ILE A 29 -7.53 -8.43 -16.09
CA ILE A 29 -6.69 -8.25 -14.89
C ILE A 29 -7.59 -7.82 -13.72
N PHE A 30 -8.45 -6.82 -13.91
CA PHE A 30 -9.33 -6.34 -12.85
C PHE A 30 -10.34 -7.40 -12.40
N TYR A 31 -10.95 -8.13 -13.33
CA TYR A 31 -11.82 -9.27 -13.00
C TYR A 31 -11.09 -10.32 -12.15
N SER A 32 -9.86 -10.66 -12.55
CA SER A 32 -9.04 -11.64 -11.82
C SER A 32 -8.71 -11.16 -10.40
N VAL A 33 -8.38 -9.88 -10.23
CA VAL A 33 -8.08 -9.27 -8.93
C VAL A 33 -9.33 -9.18 -8.05
N ILE A 34 -10.48 -8.77 -8.61
CA ILE A 34 -11.76 -8.67 -7.89
C ILE A 34 -12.23 -10.05 -7.44
N CYS A 35 -12.22 -11.04 -8.33
CA CYS A 35 -12.55 -12.41 -7.97
C CYS A 35 -11.58 -12.96 -6.91
N ALA A 36 -10.27 -12.74 -7.05
CA ALA A 36 -9.30 -13.15 -6.02
C ALA A 36 -9.48 -12.42 -4.67
N THR A 37 -10.02 -11.19 -4.68
CA THR A 37 -10.16 -10.34 -3.49
C THR A 37 -11.48 -10.55 -2.74
N PHE A 38 -12.57 -10.80 -3.49
CA PHE A 38 -13.93 -10.86 -2.97
C PHE A 38 -14.61 -12.23 -3.16
N TYR A 39 -14.32 -12.96 -4.26
CA TYR A 39 -14.99 -14.19 -4.67
C TYR A 39 -14.00 -15.37 -4.80
N LYS A 40 -13.32 -15.66 -3.70
CA LYS A 40 -12.17 -16.58 -3.67
C LYS A 40 -12.46 -18.05 -4.00
N GLU A 41 -13.74 -18.43 -4.11
CA GLU A 41 -14.19 -19.74 -4.60
C GLU A 41 -14.07 -19.87 -6.13
N PHE A 42 -13.97 -18.76 -6.87
CA PHE A 42 -13.75 -18.78 -8.32
C PHE A 42 -12.27 -19.07 -8.63
N LYS A 43 -11.96 -20.34 -8.88
CA LYS A 43 -10.68 -20.76 -9.48
C LYS A 43 -10.94 -21.65 -10.70
N PRO A 44 -10.16 -21.47 -11.80
CA PRO A 44 -8.99 -20.61 -11.91
C PRO A 44 -9.28 -19.20 -12.47
N ALA A 45 -8.81 -18.16 -11.78
CA ALA A 45 -9.01 -16.74 -12.14
C ALA A 45 -8.32 -16.31 -13.45
N TRP A 46 -7.42 -17.14 -14.01
CA TRP A 46 -6.82 -16.90 -15.32
C TRP A 46 -7.83 -17.04 -16.48
N LEU A 47 -8.99 -17.67 -16.24
CA LEU A 47 -9.98 -17.92 -17.30
C LEU A 47 -10.54 -16.62 -17.88
N PHE A 48 -10.53 -15.53 -17.12
CA PHE A 48 -10.97 -14.22 -17.60
C PHE A 48 -10.13 -13.71 -18.78
N PHE A 49 -8.84 -14.08 -18.85
CA PHE A 49 -7.97 -13.71 -19.98
C PHE A 49 -8.32 -14.44 -21.28
N ALA A 50 -9.02 -15.58 -21.20
CA ALA A 50 -9.53 -16.27 -22.38
C ALA A 50 -10.99 -15.90 -22.65
N LEU A 51 -11.82 -15.84 -21.60
CA LEU A 51 -13.27 -15.64 -21.70
C LEU A 51 -13.65 -14.23 -22.16
N LEU A 52 -13.02 -13.19 -21.63
CA LEU A 52 -13.41 -11.81 -21.96
C LEU A 52 -13.07 -11.45 -23.42
N PRO A 53 -11.87 -11.74 -23.95
CA PRO A 53 -11.58 -11.52 -25.37
C PRO A 53 -12.46 -12.39 -26.27
N LEU A 54 -12.70 -13.65 -25.89
CA LEU A 54 -13.59 -14.53 -26.65
C LEU A 54 -15.02 -13.98 -26.69
N PHE A 55 -15.53 -13.45 -25.59
CA PHE A 55 -16.85 -12.84 -25.53
C PHE A 55 -16.97 -11.64 -26.47
N VAL A 56 -15.95 -10.77 -26.53
CA VAL A 56 -15.90 -9.65 -27.47
C VAL A 56 -15.95 -10.12 -28.93
N ILE A 57 -15.19 -11.16 -29.28
CA ILE A 57 -15.14 -11.73 -30.64
C ILE A 57 -16.49 -12.37 -31.01
N VAL A 58 -17.04 -13.20 -30.12
CA VAL A 58 -18.31 -13.91 -30.33
C VAL A 58 -19.47 -12.91 -30.45
N SER A 59 -19.54 -11.90 -29.57
CA SER A 59 -20.59 -10.87 -29.61
C SER A 59 -20.58 -10.06 -30.91
N ASN A 60 -19.40 -9.80 -31.46
CA ASN A 60 -19.28 -9.08 -32.72
C ASN A 60 -19.69 -9.96 -33.92
N ILE A 61 -19.20 -11.21 -33.99
CA ILE A 61 -19.44 -12.10 -35.15
C ILE A 61 -20.87 -12.64 -35.19
N LEU A 62 -21.43 -13.08 -34.06
CA LEU A 62 -22.73 -13.77 -34.02
C LEU A 62 -23.92 -12.81 -33.89
N PHE A 63 -23.72 -11.67 -33.22
CA PHE A 63 -24.81 -10.77 -32.85
C PHE A 63 -24.65 -9.36 -33.44
N ASN A 64 -23.59 -9.12 -34.23
CA ASN A 64 -23.25 -7.83 -34.84
C ASN A 64 -23.25 -6.67 -33.83
N ILE A 65 -22.79 -6.95 -32.59
CA ILE A 65 -22.71 -5.94 -31.53
C ILE A 65 -21.36 -5.21 -31.64
N HIS A 66 -21.40 -3.90 -31.51
CA HIS A 66 -20.21 -3.05 -31.53
C HIS A 66 -19.23 -3.43 -30.38
N PRO A 67 -17.93 -3.67 -30.65
CA PRO A 67 -16.97 -4.17 -29.63
C PRO A 67 -16.83 -3.25 -28.41
N PHE A 68 -16.86 -1.93 -28.61
CA PHE A 68 -16.85 -0.95 -27.52
C PHE A 68 -18.07 -1.01 -26.60
N ALA A 69 -19.26 -1.31 -27.17
CA ALA A 69 -20.46 -1.49 -26.35
C ALA A 69 -20.33 -2.74 -25.45
N VAL A 70 -19.69 -3.81 -25.97
CA VAL A 70 -19.38 -5.01 -25.19
C VAL A 70 -18.39 -4.70 -24.07
N ILE A 71 -17.33 -3.94 -24.34
CA ILE A 71 -16.36 -3.52 -23.32
C ILE A 71 -17.03 -2.68 -22.22
N LEU A 72 -17.86 -1.71 -22.61
CA LEU A 72 -18.58 -0.87 -21.66
C LEU A 72 -19.50 -1.72 -20.77
N PHE A 73 -20.20 -2.69 -21.35
CA PHE A 73 -21.01 -3.64 -20.61
C PHE A 73 -20.18 -4.48 -19.62
N LEU A 74 -19.04 -5.02 -20.06
CA LEU A 74 -18.11 -5.76 -19.19
C LEU A 74 -17.57 -4.87 -18.07
N PHE A 75 -17.30 -3.59 -18.33
CA PHE A 75 -16.86 -2.66 -17.31
C PHE A 75 -17.98 -2.35 -16.28
N LEU A 76 -19.23 -2.18 -16.72
CA LEU A 76 -20.36 -2.00 -15.80
C LEU A 76 -20.58 -3.25 -14.93
N LEU A 77 -20.43 -4.44 -15.51
CA LEU A 77 -20.52 -5.70 -14.78
C LEU A 77 -19.39 -5.86 -13.75
N LEU A 78 -18.18 -5.39 -14.06
CA LEU A 78 -17.04 -5.32 -13.13
C LEU A 78 -17.35 -4.45 -11.92
N VAL A 79 -17.94 -3.26 -12.14
CA VAL A 79 -18.34 -2.33 -11.07
C VAL A 79 -19.40 -2.97 -10.19
N LEU A 80 -20.40 -3.60 -10.78
CA LEU A 80 -21.46 -4.33 -10.06
C LEU A 80 -20.87 -5.44 -9.17
N LEU A 81 -19.98 -6.27 -9.72
CA LEU A 81 -19.26 -7.31 -8.98
C LEU A 81 -18.45 -6.73 -7.82
N THR A 82 -17.82 -5.58 -8.01
CA THR A 82 -17.04 -4.92 -6.94
C THR A 82 -17.93 -4.43 -5.81
N ILE A 83 -19.09 -3.84 -6.13
CA ILE A 83 -20.08 -3.37 -5.14
C ILE A 83 -20.63 -4.56 -4.36
N ILE A 84 -21.12 -5.59 -5.07
CA ILE A 84 -21.68 -6.80 -4.45
C ILE A 84 -20.62 -7.48 -3.57
N GLY A 85 -19.39 -7.64 -4.08
CA GLY A 85 -18.29 -8.25 -3.34
C GLY A 85 -17.89 -7.46 -2.10
N GLY A 86 -17.86 -6.13 -2.20
CA GLY A 86 -17.61 -5.22 -1.09
C GLY A 86 -18.67 -5.34 0.00
N VAL A 87 -19.96 -5.33 -0.37
CA VAL A 87 -21.10 -5.49 0.55
C VAL A 87 -21.04 -6.87 1.24
N LEU A 88 -20.88 -7.95 0.49
CA LEU A 88 -20.80 -9.31 1.04
C LEU A 88 -19.64 -9.47 2.03
N LYS A 89 -18.47 -8.91 1.71
CA LYS A 89 -17.28 -8.95 2.58
C LYS A 89 -17.42 -8.05 3.80
N GLY A 90 -18.02 -6.87 3.66
CA GLY A 90 -18.33 -5.95 4.75
C GLY A 90 -19.28 -6.59 5.75
N VAL A 91 -20.43 -7.11 5.28
CA VAL A 91 -21.43 -7.84 6.09
C VAL A 91 -20.80 -9.04 6.79
N LYS A 92 -20.01 -9.85 6.06
CA LYS A 92 -19.27 -10.98 6.65
C LYS A 92 -18.34 -10.53 7.77
N SER A 93 -17.54 -9.49 7.54
CA SER A 93 -16.55 -9.04 8.53
C SER A 93 -17.22 -8.52 9.81
N SER A 94 -18.39 -7.89 9.67
CA SER A 94 -19.20 -7.44 10.80
C SER A 94 -19.81 -8.63 11.56
N ILE A 95 -20.34 -9.64 10.86
CA ILE A 95 -20.85 -10.89 11.48
C ILE A 95 -19.73 -11.65 12.20
N ASP A 96 -18.55 -11.74 11.61
CA ASP A 96 -17.37 -12.39 12.21
C ASP A 96 -16.84 -11.59 13.42
N GLY A 97 -17.04 -10.26 13.42
CA GLY A 97 -16.77 -9.36 14.55
C GLY A 97 -17.72 -9.57 15.73
N ILE A 98 -19.01 -9.82 15.47
CA ILE A 98 -20.02 -10.17 16.49
C ILE A 98 -19.68 -11.50 17.16
N LYS A 99 -19.32 -12.52 16.37
CA LYS A 99 -19.04 -13.88 16.87
C LYS A 99 -17.82 -13.94 17.80
N LYS A 100 -16.92 -12.95 17.72
CA LYS A 100 -15.76 -12.76 18.61
C LYS A 100 -16.08 -12.06 19.94
N ARG A 101 -17.29 -11.54 20.13
CA ARG A 101 -17.65 -10.66 21.25
C ARG A 101 -18.95 -11.11 21.93
N SER A 102 -18.92 -12.26 22.60
CA SER A 102 -20.02 -12.65 23.48
C SER A 102 -19.85 -12.01 24.86
N LYS A 103 -20.51 -10.85 25.09
CA LYS A 103 -21.51 -10.62 26.15
C LYS A 103 -22.08 -9.20 26.00
N LYS A 104 -23.40 -9.12 25.82
CA LYS A 104 -24.33 -7.97 25.94
C LYS A 104 -24.15 -6.80 24.93
N GLU A 105 -24.96 -6.89 23.86
CA GLU A 105 -25.43 -5.87 22.89
C GLU A 105 -24.38 -5.01 22.14
N THR A 106 -24.47 -4.88 20.81
CA THR A 106 -25.59 -4.20 20.14
C THR A 106 -25.61 -4.56 18.64
N LEU A 107 -26.65 -5.28 18.19
CA LEU A 107 -27.08 -5.31 16.78
C LEU A 107 -27.05 -3.93 16.08
N PRO A 108 -27.35 -2.79 16.76
CA PRO A 108 -27.33 -1.49 16.08
C PRO A 108 -25.95 -1.01 15.59
N LYS A 109 -24.81 -1.44 16.15
CA LYS A 109 -23.49 -0.99 15.68
C LYS A 109 -23.11 -1.57 14.30
N ILE A 110 -23.49 -2.82 14.04
CA ILE A 110 -23.26 -3.49 12.75
C ILE A 110 -24.14 -2.86 11.67
N PHE A 111 -25.39 -2.58 12.01
CA PHE A 111 -26.31 -1.89 11.12
C PHE A 111 -25.79 -0.49 10.78
N LEU A 112 -25.23 0.23 11.76
CA LEU A 112 -24.61 1.54 11.54
C LEU A 112 -23.39 1.47 10.61
N ASP A 113 -22.52 0.47 10.75
CA ASP A 113 -21.34 0.32 9.88
C ASP A 113 -21.71 -0.14 8.46
N ILE A 114 -22.76 -0.95 8.30
CA ILE A 114 -23.33 -1.29 6.99
C ILE A 114 -23.96 -0.05 6.36
N ILE A 115 -24.76 0.73 7.10
CA ILE A 115 -25.35 1.99 6.64
C ILE A 115 -24.27 2.97 6.21
N LYS A 116 -23.20 3.15 6.99
CA LYS A 116 -22.08 4.02 6.61
C LYS A 116 -21.46 3.60 5.28
N TYR A 117 -21.29 2.30 5.06
CA TYR A 117 -20.75 1.78 3.79
C TYR A 117 -21.74 1.99 2.63
N LEU A 118 -23.04 1.78 2.87
CA LEU A 118 -24.10 1.97 1.87
C LEU A 118 -24.23 3.46 1.48
N ILE A 119 -24.12 4.36 2.46
CA ILE A 119 -24.05 5.82 2.24
C ILE A 119 -22.79 6.20 1.47
N LEU A 120 -21.63 5.60 1.77
CA LEU A 120 -20.38 5.87 1.05
C LEU A 120 -20.46 5.40 -0.41
N VAL A 121 -21.03 4.22 -0.66
CA VAL A 121 -21.26 3.70 -2.02
C VAL A 121 -22.31 4.53 -2.76
N ALA A 122 -23.42 4.88 -2.11
CA ALA A 122 -24.45 5.73 -2.70
C ALA A 122 -23.91 7.15 -3.00
N SER A 123 -23.07 7.70 -2.13
CA SER A 123 -22.37 8.96 -2.35
C SER A 123 -21.39 8.86 -3.51
N PHE A 124 -20.68 7.75 -3.67
CA PHE A 124 -19.79 7.52 -4.80
C PHE A 124 -20.57 7.39 -6.12
N ILE A 125 -21.69 6.68 -6.12
CA ILE A 125 -22.59 6.55 -7.28
C ILE A 125 -23.24 7.89 -7.62
N ALA A 126 -23.72 8.65 -6.63
CA ALA A 126 -24.27 9.98 -6.82
C ALA A 126 -23.23 10.95 -7.36
N ALA A 127 -21.98 10.87 -6.86
CA ALA A 127 -20.87 11.64 -7.40
C ALA A 127 -20.57 11.26 -8.85
N PHE A 128 -20.64 9.97 -9.21
CA PHE A 128 -20.49 9.48 -10.59
C PHE A 128 -21.59 9.94 -11.54
N ILE A 129 -22.81 10.14 -11.02
CA ILE A 129 -23.95 10.65 -11.79
C ILE A 129 -23.89 12.18 -11.93
N TYR A 130 -23.38 12.88 -10.92
CA TYR A 130 -23.46 14.34 -10.82
C TYR A 130 -22.20 15.08 -11.31
N PHE A 131 -21.02 14.48 -11.13
CA PHE A 131 -19.76 15.07 -11.56
C PHE A 131 -19.29 14.45 -12.87
N ASP A 132 -18.62 15.26 -13.68
CA ASP A 132 -17.89 14.78 -14.84
C ASP A 132 -16.91 13.66 -14.43
N THR A 133 -16.91 12.57 -15.19
CA THR A 133 -16.01 11.42 -15.03
C THR A 133 -14.55 11.83 -14.88
N ALA A 134 -14.14 12.92 -15.51
CA ALA A 134 -12.79 13.45 -15.42
C ALA A 134 -12.43 13.98 -14.01
N ILE A 135 -13.37 14.63 -13.33
CA ILE A 135 -13.17 15.20 -11.98
C ILE A 135 -12.98 14.08 -10.94
N ILE A 136 -13.72 12.99 -11.09
CA ILE A 136 -13.66 11.84 -10.18
C ILE A 136 -12.30 11.13 -10.27
N ILE A 137 -11.76 11.01 -11.48
CA ILE A 137 -10.45 10.41 -11.72
C ILE A 137 -9.34 11.27 -11.12
N VAL A 138 -9.42 12.60 -11.26
CA VAL A 138 -8.48 13.54 -10.64
C VAL A 138 -8.51 13.43 -9.11
N ILE A 139 -9.69 13.37 -8.49
CA ILE A 139 -9.84 13.21 -7.04
C ILE A 139 -9.25 11.86 -6.57
N PHE A 140 -9.49 10.78 -7.32
CA PHE A 140 -8.96 9.46 -6.98
C PHE A 140 -7.43 9.42 -7.07
N VAL A 141 -6.86 10.02 -8.11
CA VAL A 141 -5.39 10.20 -8.26
C VAL A 141 -4.85 11.03 -7.10
N LEU A 142 -5.51 12.13 -6.72
CA LEU A 142 -5.09 12.98 -5.61
C LEU A 142 -5.11 12.23 -4.27
N LEU A 143 -6.16 11.46 -3.99
CA LEU A 143 -6.26 10.63 -2.78
C LEU A 143 -5.18 9.52 -2.75
N PHE A 144 -4.89 8.91 -3.89
CA PHE A 144 -3.82 7.93 -4.03
C PHE A 144 -2.45 8.55 -3.72
N VAL A 145 -2.19 9.74 -4.28
CA VAL A 145 -0.97 10.52 -4.05
C VAL A 145 -0.83 10.92 -2.57
N ILE A 146 -1.88 11.46 -1.95
CA ILE A 146 -1.89 11.84 -0.51
C ILE A 146 -1.53 10.64 0.37
N LYS A 147 -2.03 9.44 0.05
CA LYS A 147 -1.74 8.23 0.82
C LYS A 147 -0.27 7.81 0.75
N LEU A 148 0.42 8.08 -0.36
CA LEU A 148 1.87 7.85 -0.46
C LEU A 148 2.67 8.73 0.50
N PHE A 149 2.17 9.91 0.86
CA PHE A 149 2.83 10.86 1.77
C PHE A 149 2.52 10.65 3.26
N SER A 150 1.70 9.66 3.64
CA SER A 150 1.38 9.41 5.06
C SER A 150 2.64 9.09 5.87
N SER A 151 2.88 9.87 6.94
CA SER A 151 4.10 9.79 7.76
C SER A 151 4.08 8.58 8.70
N SER A 152 5.15 7.79 8.70
CA SER A 152 5.37 6.68 9.64
C SER A 152 6.72 6.85 10.34
N ASN A 153 6.91 6.26 11.52
CA ASN A 153 8.19 6.30 12.22
C ASN A 153 9.32 5.68 11.37
N THR A 154 9.02 4.64 10.59
CA THR A 154 9.95 4.11 9.59
C THR A 154 10.35 5.16 8.55
N LYS A 155 9.41 5.93 8.00
CA LYS A 155 9.75 7.03 7.07
C LYS A 155 10.60 8.10 7.74
N LYS A 156 10.32 8.43 9.00
CA LYS A 156 11.16 9.38 9.77
C LYS A 156 12.59 8.86 9.93
N PHE A 157 12.75 7.61 10.36
CA PHE A 157 14.07 6.96 10.47
C PHE A 157 14.82 7.01 9.14
N LEU A 158 14.18 6.58 8.04
CA LEU A 158 14.81 6.53 6.72
C LEU A 158 15.11 7.90 6.11
N ASN A 159 14.34 8.92 6.47
CA ASN A 159 14.62 10.30 6.06
C ASN A 159 15.80 10.86 6.84
N LEU A 160 15.85 10.62 8.16
CA LEU A 160 17.00 11.00 8.99
C LEU A 160 18.26 10.28 8.54
N GLN A 161 18.19 8.97 8.30
CA GLN A 161 19.28 8.14 7.80
C GLN A 161 19.84 8.66 6.47
N ALA A 162 18.98 9.15 5.58
CA ALA A 162 19.41 9.71 4.30
C ALA A 162 20.03 11.12 4.41
N SER A 163 19.81 11.82 5.54
CA SER A 163 20.22 13.22 5.73
C SER A 163 21.35 13.41 6.74
N LEU A 164 21.48 12.50 7.70
CA LEU A 164 22.51 12.53 8.72
C LEU A 164 23.74 11.78 8.22
N PRO A 165 24.95 12.35 8.32
CA PRO A 165 26.16 11.58 8.10
C PRO A 165 26.37 10.60 9.27
N THR A 166 26.79 9.37 8.96
CA THR A 166 27.22 8.42 9.99
C THR A 166 28.44 8.97 10.73
N SER A 167 28.30 9.22 12.03
CA SER A 167 29.35 9.77 12.88
C SER A 167 30.20 8.66 13.49
N LYS A 168 31.50 8.91 13.64
CA LYS A 168 32.39 8.06 14.44
C LYS A 168 32.12 8.29 15.92
N ILE A 169 32.01 7.23 16.71
CA ILE A 169 31.67 7.30 18.13
C ILE A 169 32.69 8.16 18.89
N LYS A 170 33.99 8.01 18.58
CA LYS A 170 35.07 8.79 19.21
C LYS A 170 34.91 10.30 19.07
N SER A 171 34.24 10.77 18.01
CA SER A 171 34.16 12.18 17.63
C SER A 171 32.75 12.64 17.28
N MET A 172 31.71 11.94 17.77
CA MET A 172 30.33 12.32 17.51
C MET A 172 29.97 13.58 18.28
N ALA A 173 29.19 14.47 17.65
CA ALA A 173 28.68 15.67 18.31
C ALA A 173 27.53 15.32 19.26
N MET A 174 27.35 16.12 20.32
CA MET A 174 26.18 16.01 21.17
C MET A 174 24.91 16.44 20.40
N GLY A 175 23.79 15.78 20.67
CA GLY A 175 22.54 15.97 19.96
C GLY A 175 22.19 14.78 19.06
N LEU A 176 21.37 15.01 18.05
CA LEU A 176 20.88 13.94 17.16
C LEU A 176 22.01 13.40 16.28
N VAL A 177 22.28 12.10 16.38
CA VAL A 177 23.35 11.42 15.64
C VAL A 177 22.87 10.15 14.97
N GLU A 178 23.53 9.80 13.87
CA GLU A 178 23.53 8.44 13.33
C GLU A 178 24.89 7.80 13.65
N VAL A 179 24.88 6.63 14.28
CA VAL A 179 26.08 5.83 14.56
C VAL A 179 25.91 4.44 13.98
N SER A 180 27.01 3.83 13.55
CA SER A 180 27.04 2.45 13.09
C SER A 180 28.17 1.68 13.75
N GLY A 181 27.88 0.48 14.23
CA GLY A 181 28.84 -0.33 14.96
C GLY A 181 28.33 -1.73 15.24
N GLN A 182 29.13 -2.50 15.97
CA GLN A 182 28.79 -3.82 16.48
C GLN A 182 28.23 -3.70 17.89
N THR A 183 27.13 -4.40 18.14
CA THR A 183 26.52 -4.47 19.47
C THR A 183 27.38 -5.30 20.43
N ILE A 184 27.55 -4.82 21.67
CA ILE A 184 28.22 -5.53 22.75
C ILE A 184 27.23 -5.65 23.90
N MET A 185 26.96 -6.88 24.31
CA MET A 185 26.04 -7.20 25.40
C MET A 185 26.71 -6.92 26.75
N GLN A 186 26.06 -6.11 27.59
CA GLN A 186 26.49 -5.88 28.97
C GLN A 186 25.79 -6.86 29.91
N GLU A 187 24.46 -6.78 29.96
CA GLU A 187 23.62 -7.66 30.77
C GLU A 187 22.74 -8.52 29.87
N PRO A 188 22.90 -9.86 29.87
CA PRO A 188 22.06 -10.74 29.08
C PRO A 188 20.62 -10.70 29.57
N MET A 189 19.66 -10.69 28.64
CA MET A 189 18.26 -10.99 28.93
C MET A 189 17.78 -12.23 28.18
N LEU A 190 16.78 -12.89 28.74
CA LEU A 190 16.17 -14.06 28.13
C LEU A 190 14.99 -13.66 27.25
N SER A 191 15.03 -14.07 25.98
CA SER A 191 13.93 -13.89 25.04
C SER A 191 12.63 -14.55 25.53
N ARG A 192 11.49 -14.10 25.00
CA ARG A 192 10.19 -14.69 25.37
C ARG A 192 10.02 -16.13 24.87
N ILE A 193 10.45 -16.40 23.63
CA ILE A 193 10.37 -17.72 23.01
C ILE A 193 11.74 -18.37 23.14
N GLU A 194 11.76 -19.62 23.64
CA GLU A 194 12.97 -20.45 23.81
C GLU A 194 14.03 -19.96 24.80
N LYS A 195 13.81 -18.83 25.49
CA LYS A 195 14.72 -18.32 26.55
C LYS A 195 16.17 -18.17 26.08
N LYS A 196 16.37 -17.68 24.86
CA LYS A 196 17.70 -17.39 24.30
C LYS A 196 18.26 -16.12 24.92
N GLU A 197 19.55 -16.11 25.20
CA GLU A 197 20.26 -14.91 25.65
C GLU A 197 20.34 -13.90 24.50
N CYS A 198 19.93 -12.65 24.79
CA CYS A 198 19.90 -11.55 23.83
C CYS A 198 20.05 -10.21 24.57
N ILE A 199 20.31 -9.15 23.81
CA ILE A 199 20.35 -7.77 24.31
C ILE A 199 18.92 -7.24 24.45
N GLY A 200 18.09 -7.56 23.47
CA GLY A 200 16.71 -7.11 23.38
C GLY A 200 15.91 -7.95 22.40
N TYR A 201 14.59 -7.87 22.51
CA TYR A 201 13.68 -8.53 21.60
C TYR A 201 12.45 -7.69 21.27
N ARG A 202 11.96 -7.86 20.05
CA ARG A 202 10.58 -7.52 19.70
C ARG A 202 9.73 -8.77 19.76
N TYR A 203 8.61 -8.70 20.47
CA TYR A 203 7.63 -9.78 20.54
C TYR A 203 6.30 -9.35 19.95
N LYS A 204 5.91 -10.01 18.85
CA LYS A 204 4.69 -9.74 18.11
C LYS A 204 3.69 -10.88 18.29
N ILE A 205 2.48 -10.55 18.75
CA ILE A 205 1.36 -11.47 18.83
C ILE A 205 0.36 -11.13 17.74
N GLU A 206 0.03 -12.10 16.90
CA GLU A 206 -0.93 -11.94 15.81
C GLU A 206 -2.09 -12.92 15.99
N ARG A 207 -3.32 -12.45 15.76
CA ARG A 207 -4.47 -13.32 15.66
C ARG A 207 -4.49 -13.98 14.29
N LYS A 208 -4.59 -15.31 14.28
CA LYS A 208 -4.91 -16.09 13.09
C LYS A 208 -6.42 -16.09 12.89
N SER A 209 -6.84 -15.73 11.71
CA SER A 209 -8.21 -15.97 11.24
C SER A 209 -8.14 -16.64 9.89
N LYS A 210 -8.77 -17.80 9.75
CA LYS A 210 -8.99 -18.39 8.43
C LYS A 210 -10.08 -17.61 7.72
N ASP A 211 -9.83 -17.24 6.48
CA ASP A 211 -10.89 -16.77 5.60
C ASP A 211 -11.79 -17.94 5.17
N ARG A 212 -12.92 -17.66 4.50
CA ARG A 212 -13.87 -18.69 4.00
C ARG A 212 -13.15 -19.75 3.14
N ASP A 213 -12.06 -19.37 2.49
CA ASP A 213 -11.27 -20.20 1.56
C ASP A 213 -10.06 -20.86 2.21
N GLY A 214 -10.06 -20.99 3.54
CA GLY A 214 -9.01 -21.64 4.31
C GLY A 214 -7.69 -20.86 4.43
N LYS A 215 -7.53 -19.73 3.72
CA LYS A 215 -6.33 -18.88 3.80
C LYS A 215 -6.21 -18.21 5.17
N THR A 216 -5.06 -18.34 5.81
CA THR A 216 -4.78 -17.69 7.10
C THR A 216 -4.48 -16.21 6.89
N LYS A 217 -5.23 -15.35 7.58
CA LYS A 217 -4.92 -13.93 7.77
C LYS A 217 -4.37 -13.70 9.17
N TYR A 218 -3.47 -12.73 9.28
CA TYR A 218 -2.85 -12.31 10.52
C TYR A 218 -3.27 -10.87 10.84
N SER A 219 -3.59 -10.61 12.10
CA SER A 219 -3.86 -9.26 12.60
C SER A 219 -3.11 -9.05 13.90
N THR A 220 -2.29 -8.01 13.99
CA THR A 220 -1.49 -7.72 15.20
C THR A 220 -2.42 -7.45 16.38
N ILE A 221 -2.26 -8.23 17.45
CA ILE A 221 -2.92 -8.02 18.75
C ILE A 221 -2.00 -7.20 19.66
N SER A 222 -0.71 -7.55 19.68
CA SER A 222 0.30 -6.90 20.52
C SER A 222 1.62 -6.86 19.76
N ASN A 223 2.39 -5.81 20.00
CA ASN A 223 3.74 -5.63 19.52
C ASN A 223 4.52 -4.90 20.61
N GLU A 224 5.43 -5.61 21.26
CA GLU A 224 6.21 -5.12 22.41
C GLU A 224 7.68 -5.15 22.03
N VAL A 225 8.45 -4.14 22.44
CA VAL A 225 9.91 -4.11 22.34
C VAL A 225 10.46 -3.97 23.75
N VAL A 226 11.37 -4.85 24.11
CA VAL A 226 12.07 -4.84 25.40
C VAL A 226 13.56 -4.97 25.10
N CYS A 227 14.37 -4.08 25.65
CA CYS A 227 15.79 -4.04 25.38
C CYS A 227 16.54 -3.59 26.65
N ASN A 228 17.60 -4.30 27.01
CA ASN A 228 18.55 -3.83 28.02
C ASN A 228 19.47 -2.78 27.43
N ASN A 229 20.12 -2.01 28.31
CA ASN A 229 21.24 -1.17 27.91
C ASN A 229 22.38 -2.04 27.35
N PHE A 230 23.09 -1.50 26.37
CA PHE A 230 24.18 -2.19 25.70
C PHE A 230 25.23 -1.20 25.21
N LEU A 231 26.41 -1.71 24.86
CA LEU A 231 27.45 -0.90 24.25
C LEU A 231 27.42 -1.05 22.73
N LEU A 232 27.73 0.01 22.02
CA LEU A 232 27.95 -0.01 20.58
C LEU A 232 29.42 0.32 20.30
N ASP A 233 30.08 -0.49 19.48
CA ASP A 233 31.49 -0.32 19.09
C ASP A 233 31.63 -0.13 17.59
N ASP A 234 32.14 1.03 17.16
CA ASP A 234 32.38 1.34 15.74
C ASP A 234 33.83 1.13 15.29
N GLY A 235 34.65 0.52 16.16
CA GLY A 235 36.09 0.34 16.03
C GLY A 235 36.93 1.56 16.44
N THR A 236 36.32 2.72 16.69
CA THR A 236 37.02 3.93 17.14
C THR A 236 36.85 4.19 18.63
N ALA A 237 35.67 3.90 19.16
CA ALA A 237 35.34 3.98 20.58
C ALA A 237 34.03 3.19 20.84
N GLN A 238 33.72 3.00 22.13
CA GLN A 238 32.46 2.41 22.58
C GLN A 238 31.57 3.48 23.20
N VAL A 239 30.26 3.37 23.00
CA VAL A 239 29.25 4.24 23.64
C VAL A 239 28.14 3.41 24.26
N GLU A 240 27.63 3.85 25.41
CA GLU A 240 26.46 3.29 26.07
C GLU A 240 25.18 3.69 25.34
N ILE A 241 24.33 2.71 25.04
CA ILE A 241 22.98 2.90 24.53
C ILE A 241 22.02 2.69 25.69
N VAL A 242 21.37 3.77 26.13
CA VAL A 242 20.30 3.72 27.13
C VAL A 242 19.02 3.33 26.39
N ALA A 243 18.67 2.06 26.45
CA ALA A 243 17.72 1.44 25.53
C ALA A 243 16.24 1.69 25.88
N ASP A 244 15.95 2.69 26.72
CA ASP A 244 14.58 3.04 27.08
C ASP A 244 13.81 3.57 25.86
N ASP A 245 12.64 2.98 25.61
CA ASP A 245 11.78 3.26 24.46
C ASP A 245 12.50 3.19 23.09
N ILE A 246 13.48 2.30 22.97
CA ILE A 246 14.12 1.97 21.70
C ILE A 246 13.18 1.13 20.83
N ASP A 247 13.18 1.39 19.53
CA ASP A 247 12.43 0.60 18.56
C ASP A 247 13.34 -0.08 17.53
N PHE A 248 12.87 -1.21 16.99
CA PHE A 248 13.65 -2.02 16.05
C PHE A 248 13.10 -1.90 14.62
N LEU A 249 13.96 -1.80 13.62
CA LEU A 249 13.54 -1.79 12.22
C LEU A 249 14.24 -2.90 11.46
N TRP A 250 13.45 -3.75 10.80
CA TRP A 250 13.94 -4.81 9.92
C TRP A 250 14.95 -5.78 10.56
N LEU A 251 14.82 -6.04 11.87
CA LEU A 251 15.40 -7.24 12.45
C LEU A 251 14.77 -8.48 11.80
N GLU A 252 15.56 -9.53 11.65
CA GLU A 252 15.11 -10.80 11.08
C GLU A 252 14.25 -11.58 12.08
N GLU A 253 13.24 -12.30 11.57
CA GLU A 253 12.44 -13.21 12.39
C GLU A 253 13.35 -14.33 12.89
N THR A 254 13.57 -14.40 14.20
CA THR A 254 14.46 -15.39 14.80
C THR A 254 13.70 -16.66 15.15
N ASP A 255 12.55 -16.52 15.82
CA ASP A 255 11.71 -17.65 16.17
C ASP A 255 10.24 -17.29 16.03
N SER A 256 9.44 -18.29 15.68
CA SER A 256 7.99 -18.18 15.75
C SER A 256 7.35 -19.50 16.14
N TYR A 257 6.24 -19.38 16.86
CA TYR A 257 5.38 -20.53 17.13
C TYR A 257 3.92 -20.16 16.96
N SER A 258 3.14 -21.21 16.83
CA SER A 258 1.82 -21.13 16.26
C SER A 258 0.84 -21.93 17.12
N SER A 259 -0.10 -21.23 17.75
CA SER A 259 -1.27 -21.85 18.37
C SER A 259 -2.45 -21.87 17.39
N THR A 260 -3.57 -22.48 17.79
CA THR A 260 -4.79 -22.62 17.00
C THR A 260 -5.33 -21.28 16.48
N SER A 261 -5.29 -20.23 17.32
CA SER A 261 -5.87 -18.92 17.00
C SER A 261 -4.85 -17.76 16.98
N LYS A 262 -3.59 -18.04 17.30
CA LYS A 262 -2.54 -17.02 17.43
C LYS A 262 -1.22 -17.47 16.80
N ARG A 263 -0.47 -16.51 16.25
CA ARG A 263 0.94 -16.65 15.90
C ARG A 263 1.73 -15.72 16.82
N TYR A 264 2.85 -16.22 17.28
CA TYR A 264 3.80 -15.51 18.12
C TYR A 264 5.10 -15.46 17.34
N THR A 265 5.64 -14.27 17.17
CA THR A 265 6.86 -14.03 16.39
C THR A 265 7.81 -13.21 17.23
N GLN A 266 9.07 -13.58 17.27
CA GLN A 266 10.11 -12.79 17.92
C GLN A 266 11.24 -12.42 16.97
N TYR A 267 11.83 -11.28 17.26
CA TYR A 267 12.99 -10.72 16.56
C TYR A 267 14.01 -10.36 17.63
N LEU A 268 15.21 -10.94 17.56
CA LEU A 268 16.21 -10.80 18.60
C LEU A 268 17.36 -9.89 18.15
N LEU A 269 17.82 -9.05 19.08
CA LEU A 269 19.07 -8.32 18.97
C LEU A 269 20.14 -9.08 19.76
N TYR A 270 21.17 -9.56 19.07
CA TYR A 270 22.29 -10.30 19.65
C TYR A 270 23.52 -9.42 19.83
N ALA A 271 24.51 -9.91 20.57
CA ALA A 271 25.86 -9.37 20.52
C ALA A 271 26.51 -9.60 19.13
N ASN A 272 27.49 -8.78 18.80
CA ASN A 272 28.26 -8.79 17.55
C ASN A 272 27.40 -8.61 16.29
N GLN A 273 26.24 -7.95 16.40
CA GLN A 273 25.44 -7.58 15.24
C GLN A 273 25.81 -6.18 14.75
N SER A 274 26.06 -6.04 13.45
CA SER A 274 26.31 -4.74 12.82
C SER A 274 25.00 -4.00 12.60
N ILE A 275 24.83 -2.88 13.29
CA ILE A 275 23.61 -2.08 13.26
C ILE A 275 23.92 -0.61 12.92
N ILE A 276 22.89 0.10 12.48
CA ILE A 276 22.81 1.55 12.43
C ILE A 276 21.77 1.98 13.45
N LEU A 277 22.10 2.99 14.26
CA LEU A 277 21.23 3.55 15.28
C LEU A 277 21.11 5.06 15.10
N ILE A 278 19.88 5.57 15.22
CA ILE A 278 19.59 7.00 15.27
C ILE A 278 19.01 7.32 16.65
N GLY A 279 19.65 8.25 17.34
CA GLY A 279 19.27 8.69 18.67
C GLY A 279 19.94 10.01 19.04
N LYS A 280 19.74 10.45 20.27
CA LYS A 280 20.38 11.65 20.83
C LYS A 280 21.61 11.25 21.62
N ALA A 281 22.79 11.65 21.17
CA ALA A 281 24.00 11.62 21.98
C ALA A 281 23.92 12.71 23.06
N ASN A 282 24.11 12.29 24.29
CA ASN A 282 24.11 13.15 25.45
C ASN A 282 25.33 12.82 26.32
N SER A 283 25.69 13.74 27.21
CA SER A 283 26.77 13.53 28.16
C SER A 283 26.30 13.94 29.54
N ASP A 284 26.54 13.05 30.51
CA ASP A 284 26.52 13.39 31.92
C ASP A 284 27.98 13.41 32.42
N ALA A 285 28.26 14.03 33.57
CA ALA A 285 29.57 14.48 34.06
C ALA A 285 30.80 13.58 33.73
N ASN A 286 30.63 12.26 33.66
CA ASN A 286 31.69 11.29 33.32
C ASN A 286 31.37 10.28 32.21
N ARG A 287 30.22 10.36 31.54
CA ARG A 287 29.86 9.38 30.50
C ARG A 287 29.09 10.00 29.35
N VAL A 288 29.40 9.52 28.15
CA VAL A 288 28.65 9.79 26.92
C VAL A 288 27.75 8.60 26.64
N PHE A 289 26.48 8.86 26.36
CA PHE A 289 25.48 7.83 26.08
C PHE A 289 24.51 8.30 25.00
N ILE A 290 23.82 7.36 24.36
CA ILE A 290 22.79 7.64 23.38
C ILE A 290 21.44 7.19 23.92
N GLU A 291 20.48 8.11 23.88
CA GLU A 291 19.11 7.92 24.37
C GLU A 291 18.09 8.38 23.32
N LYS A 292 16.81 8.28 23.67
CA LYS A 292 15.72 8.75 22.83
C LYS A 292 15.73 10.26 22.65
N GLU A 293 15.57 10.73 21.40
CA GLU A 293 15.41 12.15 21.11
C GLU A 293 13.95 12.60 21.36
N PRO A 294 13.66 13.41 22.40
CA PRO A 294 12.29 13.77 22.76
C PRO A 294 11.60 14.66 21.73
N ILE A 295 12.32 15.57 21.07
CA ILE A 295 11.70 16.55 20.17
C ILE A 295 11.25 15.90 18.86
N LYS A 296 12.14 15.11 18.25
CA LYS A 296 11.83 14.39 17.00
C LYS A 296 11.10 13.07 17.24
N ASN A 297 11.04 12.62 18.50
CA ASN A 297 10.44 11.36 18.93
C ASN A 297 10.99 10.17 18.12
N ILE A 298 12.32 10.05 18.09
CA ILE A 298 13.04 9.01 17.35
C ILE A 298 14.10 8.36 18.22
N PHE A 299 14.05 7.04 18.27
CA PHE A 299 15.11 6.20 18.83
C PHE A 299 14.96 4.81 18.24
N MET A 300 15.77 4.50 17.24
CA MET A 300 15.55 3.30 16.45
C MET A 300 16.86 2.76 15.91
N LEU A 301 16.95 1.44 15.87
CA LEU A 301 18.05 0.72 15.23
C LEU A 301 17.57 -0.14 14.08
N ALA A 302 18.47 -0.42 13.14
CA ALA A 302 18.27 -1.33 12.04
C ALA A 302 19.57 -2.07 11.71
N PRO A 303 19.52 -3.32 11.23
CA PRO A 303 20.69 -3.99 10.68
C PRO A 303 21.31 -3.19 9.53
N ASN A 304 22.64 -3.08 9.52
CA ASN A 304 23.37 -2.30 8.52
C ASN A 304 23.13 -2.82 7.08
N ASN A 305 23.06 -4.15 6.92
CA ASN A 305 22.74 -4.80 5.64
C ASN A 305 21.35 -4.42 5.11
N SER A 306 20.32 -4.40 5.96
CA SER A 306 18.94 -4.07 5.61
C SER A 306 18.81 -2.61 5.16
N VAL A 307 19.50 -1.68 5.85
CA VAL A 307 19.55 -0.27 5.44
C VAL A 307 20.28 -0.11 4.11
N GLY A 308 21.40 -0.80 3.93
CA GLY A 308 22.14 -0.81 2.66
C GLY A 308 21.30 -1.31 1.48
N GLN A 309 20.53 -2.40 1.68
CA GLN A 309 19.63 -2.93 0.66
C GLN A 309 18.50 -1.95 0.31
N TRP A 310 17.93 -1.29 1.32
CA TRP A 310 16.95 -0.23 1.11
C TRP A 310 17.53 0.93 0.30
N ASN A 311 18.70 1.43 0.67
CA ASN A 311 19.34 2.56 -0.01
C ASN A 311 19.70 2.26 -1.46
N ARG A 312 20.07 1.00 -1.77
CA ARG A 312 20.30 0.55 -3.15
C ARG A 312 19.02 0.56 -3.99
N ASN A 313 17.89 0.15 -3.40
CA ASN A 313 16.62 -0.03 -4.14
C ASN A 313 15.73 1.23 -4.15
N LYS A 314 15.89 2.13 -3.18
CA LYS A 314 15.08 3.35 -3.04
C LYS A 314 15.06 4.23 -4.29
N PRO A 315 16.17 4.50 -5.01
CA PRO A 315 16.15 5.30 -6.23
C PRO A 315 15.25 4.69 -7.31
N LEU A 316 15.26 3.37 -7.46
CA LEU A 316 14.42 2.65 -8.42
C LEU A 316 12.94 2.82 -8.07
N LEU A 317 12.58 2.68 -6.80
CA LEU A 317 11.22 2.88 -6.33
C LEU A 317 10.74 4.32 -6.54
N ASN A 318 11.59 5.31 -6.24
CA ASN A 318 11.27 6.72 -6.43
C ASN A 318 11.02 7.05 -7.91
N ASN A 319 11.88 6.56 -8.81
CA ASN A 319 11.70 6.75 -10.24
C ASN A 319 10.42 6.06 -10.73
N PHE A 320 10.16 4.83 -10.30
CA PHE A 320 8.93 4.11 -10.63
C PHE A 320 7.67 4.89 -10.21
N LEU A 321 7.67 5.44 -9.00
CA LEU A 321 6.55 6.27 -8.51
C LEU A 321 6.41 7.57 -9.31
N ALA A 322 7.51 8.21 -9.70
CA ALA A 322 7.49 9.41 -10.54
C ALA A 322 6.91 9.12 -11.93
N TYR A 323 7.34 8.02 -12.58
CA TYR A 323 6.78 7.59 -13.87
C TYR A 323 5.30 7.26 -13.77
N LEU A 324 4.86 6.57 -12.71
CA LEU A 324 3.44 6.33 -12.46
C LEU A 324 2.65 7.63 -12.32
N ALA A 325 3.17 8.61 -11.58
CA ALA A 325 2.50 9.90 -11.40
C ALA A 325 2.35 10.65 -12.73
N VAL A 326 3.39 10.69 -13.56
CA VAL A 326 3.34 11.28 -14.90
C VAL A 326 2.34 10.54 -15.80
N LEU A 327 2.35 9.21 -15.78
CA LEU A 327 1.40 8.39 -16.53
C LEU A 327 -0.05 8.70 -16.12
N PHE A 328 -0.34 8.77 -14.83
CA PHE A 328 -1.67 9.14 -14.35
C PHE A 328 -2.07 10.56 -14.73
N LEU A 329 -1.13 11.50 -14.75
CA LEU A 329 -1.39 12.87 -15.22
C LEU A 329 -1.73 12.89 -16.71
N ILE A 330 -1.00 12.15 -17.55
CA ILE A 330 -1.29 12.03 -18.98
C ILE A 330 -2.66 11.40 -19.20
N ILE A 331 -2.98 10.31 -18.48
CA ILE A 331 -4.30 9.66 -18.56
C ILE A 331 -5.40 10.64 -18.16
N ALA A 332 -5.22 11.39 -17.06
CA ALA A 332 -6.18 12.39 -16.63
C ALA A 332 -6.35 13.50 -17.68
N PHE A 333 -5.26 13.96 -18.29
CA PHE A 333 -5.28 14.98 -19.33
C PHE A 333 -6.05 14.52 -20.57
N ILE A 334 -5.79 13.29 -21.06
CA ILE A 334 -6.49 12.69 -22.19
C ILE A 334 -7.99 12.58 -21.92
N LEU A 335 -8.36 12.23 -20.68
CA LEU A 335 -9.77 12.07 -20.29
C LEU A 335 -10.51 13.41 -20.13
N ILE A 336 -9.79 14.51 -19.85
CA ILE A 336 -10.37 15.86 -19.78
C ILE A 336 -10.47 16.49 -21.19
N SER A 337 -9.60 16.10 -22.13
CA SER A 337 -9.58 16.67 -23.47
C SER A 337 -10.65 16.05 -24.38
N GLU A 338 -11.52 16.90 -24.94
CA GLU A 338 -12.27 16.59 -26.15
C GLU A 338 -11.31 16.71 -27.35
N ILE A 339 -11.00 15.59 -27.98
CA ILE A 339 -10.11 15.52 -29.14
C ILE A 339 -10.98 15.51 -30.41
N ASN A 340 -11.00 16.61 -31.16
CA ASN A 340 -11.61 16.68 -32.48
C ASN A 340 -10.52 16.69 -33.56
N VAL A 341 -10.59 15.76 -34.50
CA VAL A 341 -9.65 15.67 -35.62
C VAL A 341 -10.34 16.22 -36.87
N ASP A 342 -9.98 17.44 -37.26
CA ASP A 342 -10.45 18.09 -38.49
C ASP A 342 -9.30 18.07 -39.51
N GLY A 343 -9.33 17.09 -40.41
CA GLY A 343 -8.32 16.92 -41.46
C GLY A 343 -6.91 16.70 -40.87
N ASP A 344 -5.97 17.61 -41.18
CA ASP A 344 -4.59 17.58 -40.68
C ASP A 344 -4.40 18.27 -39.31
N THR A 345 -5.49 18.78 -38.70
CA THR A 345 -5.42 19.51 -37.43
C THR A 345 -6.07 18.74 -36.29
N ILE A 346 -5.34 18.62 -35.16
CA ILE A 346 -5.85 18.03 -33.92
C ILE A 346 -6.27 19.18 -33.00
N ASN A 347 -7.58 19.36 -32.82
CA ASN A 347 -8.17 20.36 -31.94
C ASN A 347 -8.44 19.75 -30.57
N LEU A 348 -7.64 20.14 -29.57
CA LEU A 348 -7.85 19.78 -28.16
C LEU A 348 -8.72 20.84 -27.49
N LYS A 349 -9.95 20.49 -27.11
CA LYS A 349 -10.81 21.34 -26.28
C LYS A 349 -10.83 20.79 -24.86
N PHE A 350 -10.55 21.63 -23.86
CA PHE A 350 -10.65 21.24 -22.45
C PHE A 350 -11.99 21.71 -21.92
N ASN A 351 -12.84 20.78 -21.49
CA ASN A 351 -14.12 21.11 -20.87
C ASN A 351 -13.91 21.40 -19.37
N LEU A 352 -13.09 22.40 -19.03
CA LEU A 352 -13.14 23.01 -17.71
C LEU A 352 -14.18 24.12 -17.75
N SER A 353 -15.11 24.13 -16.78
CA SER A 353 -16.19 25.13 -16.70
C SER A 353 -15.73 26.58 -16.45
N TRP A 354 -14.45 26.88 -16.69
CA TRP A 354 -13.83 28.19 -16.56
C TRP A 354 -13.04 28.44 -17.84
N ASP A 355 -13.63 29.27 -18.69
CA ASP A 355 -13.13 29.87 -19.94
C ASP A 355 -12.18 29.05 -20.84
N THR A 356 -12.66 28.83 -22.06
CA THR A 356 -11.98 28.18 -23.18
C THR A 356 -10.59 28.78 -23.44
N LEU A 357 -9.54 28.07 -23.04
CA LEU A 357 -8.17 28.36 -23.45
C LEU A 357 -7.87 27.59 -24.74
N SER A 358 -7.92 28.29 -25.88
CA SER A 358 -7.52 27.71 -27.16
C SER A 358 -6.01 27.88 -27.34
N ILE A 359 -5.26 26.78 -27.25
CA ILE A 359 -3.85 26.75 -27.62
C ILE A 359 -3.78 26.28 -29.07
N THR A 360 -3.57 27.22 -29.99
CA THR A 360 -3.34 26.93 -31.41
C THR A 360 -1.83 26.97 -31.71
N LYS A 361 -1.38 25.92 -32.42
CA LYS A 361 -0.04 25.64 -32.99
C LYS A 361 1.04 25.08 -32.06
N LEU A 362 1.29 23.78 -32.22
CA LEU A 362 2.60 23.13 -32.01
C LEU A 362 2.78 22.14 -33.17
N PHE A 363 3.90 22.26 -33.89
CA PHE A 363 4.27 21.62 -35.17
C PHE A 363 3.90 22.41 -36.43
N GLU A 364 4.69 23.46 -36.69
CA GLU A 364 5.27 23.72 -38.00
C GLU A 364 6.78 23.50 -37.89
#